data_AF-A0A5N6JE34-F1
#
_entry.id   AF-A0A5N6JE34-F1
#
_cell.length_a   1.000
_cell.length_b   1.000
_cell.length_c   1.000
_cell.angle_alpha   90.00
_cell.angle_beta   90.00
_cell.angle_gamma   90.00
#
_symmetry.space_group_name_H-M   'P 1'
#
loop_
_entity.id
_entity.type
_entity.pdbx_description
1 polymer ?
#
loop_
_entity_poly.entity_id
_entity_poly.type
_entity_poly.pdbx_seq_one_letter_code
_entity_poly.pdbx_strand_id
1 'polypeptide(L)'
;MRFTYTAIALALATAVSAQSNYLIMSCNTSPIPCQNVGISCNNENTPWACPVSGDKVELFSNSCRNINGYPEVRGSGFTLSDAQQTAGCKA
;
A
#
# COMPACT_ATOMS: atom_id res chain seq x y z
N MET A 1 -3.91 57.76 -3.21
CA MET A 1 -2.89 56.79 -3.67
C MET A 1 -3.61 55.48 -3.93
N ARG A 2 -3.64 55.01 -5.19
CA ARG A 2 -4.34 53.78 -5.60
C ARG A 2 -3.36 52.62 -5.52
N PHE A 3 -3.63 51.63 -4.69
CA PHE A 3 -2.87 50.38 -4.66
C PHE A 3 -3.67 49.31 -5.39
N THR A 4 -3.23 49.01 -6.60
CA THR A 4 -3.78 47.94 -7.43
C THR A 4 -3.20 46.62 -6.91
N TYR A 5 -4.01 45.86 -6.17
CA TYR A 5 -3.65 44.51 -5.75
C TYR A 5 -3.96 43.54 -6.89
N THR A 6 -2.94 43.18 -7.66
CA THR A 6 -2.99 42.04 -8.57
C THR A 6 -3.06 40.76 -7.73
N ALA A 7 -4.27 40.22 -7.57
CA ALA A 7 -4.47 38.90 -7.00
C ALA A 7 -4.01 37.85 -8.03
N ILE A 8 -2.84 37.25 -7.78
CA ILE A 8 -2.38 36.07 -8.52
C ILE A 8 -3.22 34.90 -7.99
N ALA A 9 -4.24 34.51 -8.75
CA ALA A 9 -4.97 33.29 -8.49
C ALA A 9 -4.05 32.10 -8.82
N LEU A 10 -3.40 31.53 -7.80
CA LEU A 10 -2.81 30.20 -7.90
C LEU A 10 -3.95 29.19 -8.07
N ALA A 11 -4.25 28.84 -9.30
CA ALA A 11 -5.06 27.67 -9.59
C ALA A 11 -4.25 26.44 -9.18
N LEU A 12 -4.54 25.93 -7.98
CA LEU A 12 -4.03 24.65 -7.50
C LEU A 12 -4.69 23.56 -8.35
N ALA A 13 -4.04 23.19 -9.46
CA ALA A 13 -4.37 21.97 -10.18
C ALA A 13 -3.98 20.79 -9.27
N THR A 14 -4.88 20.40 -8.37
CA THR A 14 -4.79 19.11 -7.70
C THR A 14 -5.13 18.05 -8.74
N ALA A 15 -4.12 17.69 -9.55
CA ALA A 15 -4.07 16.35 -10.10
C ALA A 15 -4.10 15.41 -8.89
N VAL A 16 -5.28 14.91 -8.56
CA VAL A 16 -5.44 13.66 -7.82
C VAL A 16 -4.89 12.57 -8.74
N SER A 17 -3.56 12.54 -8.88
CA SER A 17 -2.90 11.33 -9.35
C SER A 17 -3.33 10.24 -8.36
N ALA A 18 -3.68 9.07 -8.90
CA ALA A 18 -3.83 7.86 -8.10
C ALA A 18 -2.48 7.61 -7.41
N GLN A 19 -2.26 8.27 -6.28
CA GLN A 19 -0.97 8.35 -5.63
C GLN A 19 -0.67 6.98 -5.05
N SER A 20 0.48 6.45 -5.45
CA SER A 20 1.21 5.31 -4.89
C SER A 20 0.93 5.11 -3.39
N ASN A 21 -0.04 4.24 -3.07
CA ASN A 21 -0.43 3.98 -1.68
C ASN A 21 -0.43 2.49 -1.36
N TYR A 22 0.38 1.70 -2.07
CA TYR A 22 0.58 0.30 -1.73
C TYR A 22 1.76 0.16 -0.77
N LEU A 23 1.56 -0.66 0.25
CA LEU A 23 2.56 -1.10 1.20
C LEU A 23 2.87 -2.58 0.93
N ILE A 24 4.10 -2.97 1.20
CA ILE A 24 4.46 -4.39 1.25
C ILE A 24 4.26 -4.81 2.70
N MET A 25 3.26 -5.64 2.95
CA MET A 25 3.01 -6.15 4.29
C MET A 25 3.29 -7.64 4.36
N SER A 26 3.67 -8.13 5.54
CA SER A 26 3.82 -9.56 5.79
C SER A 26 3.20 -10.02 7.10
N CYS A 27 2.83 -11.31 7.17
CA CYS A 27 2.35 -11.96 8.39
C CYS A 27 3.19 -13.20 8.71
N ASN A 28 3.97 -13.16 9.79
CA ASN A 28 5.01 -14.18 10.08
C ASN A 28 4.52 -15.64 10.20
N THR A 29 3.25 -15.86 10.51
CA THR A 29 2.67 -17.18 10.79
C THR A 29 1.91 -17.78 9.60
N SER A 30 1.46 -16.96 8.63
CA SER A 30 0.52 -17.46 7.61
C SER A 30 0.36 -16.55 6.39
N PRO A 31 0.13 -17.12 5.19
CA PRO A 31 -0.19 -16.38 3.98
C PRO A 31 -1.67 -15.98 3.88
N ILE A 32 -2.55 -16.46 4.77
CA ILE A 32 -4.00 -16.21 4.74
C ILE A 32 -4.36 -14.71 4.66
N PRO A 33 -3.72 -13.79 5.41
CA PRO A 33 -4.01 -12.36 5.30
C PRO A 33 -3.72 -11.79 3.91
N CYS A 34 -2.70 -12.31 3.23
CA CYS A 34 -2.42 -11.96 1.84
C CYS A 34 -3.47 -12.51 0.87
N GLN A 35 -4.07 -13.67 1.17
CA GLN A 35 -5.15 -14.24 0.36
C GLN A 35 -6.48 -13.49 0.52
N ASN A 36 -6.75 -12.99 1.73
CA ASN A 36 -8.04 -12.38 2.07
C ASN A 36 -8.10 -10.87 1.83
N VAL A 37 -6.99 -10.16 2.07
CA VAL A 37 -6.98 -8.69 2.17
C VAL A 37 -5.97 -8.08 1.20
N GLY A 38 -4.79 -8.68 1.13
CA GLY A 38 -3.74 -8.28 0.19
C GLY A 38 -4.01 -8.77 -1.22
N ILE A 39 -3.08 -8.43 -2.10
CA ILE A 39 -3.01 -9.06 -3.42
C ILE A 39 -2.21 -10.34 -3.27
N SER A 40 -2.89 -11.47 -3.41
CA SER A 40 -2.26 -12.79 -3.41
C SER A 40 -1.11 -12.84 -4.40
N CYS A 41 0.07 -13.21 -3.91
CA CYS A 41 1.25 -13.37 -4.74
C CYS A 41 1.77 -14.78 -4.59
N ASN A 42 2.02 -15.44 -5.72
CA ASN A 42 2.58 -16.78 -5.74
C ASN A 42 4.10 -16.68 -5.61
N ASN A 43 4.55 -16.22 -4.45
CA ASN A 43 5.96 -16.10 -4.12
C ASN A 43 6.37 -17.30 -3.26
N GLU A 44 7.05 -18.26 -3.88
CA GLU A 44 7.54 -19.48 -3.22
C GLU A 44 8.57 -19.18 -2.12
N ASN A 45 9.28 -18.04 -2.20
CA ASN A 45 10.33 -17.67 -1.24
C ASN A 45 9.80 -16.83 -0.07
N THR A 46 8.76 -16.03 -0.28
CA THR A 46 8.11 -15.25 0.79
C THR A 46 6.59 -15.28 0.65
N PRO A 47 5.94 -16.41 0.95
CA PRO A 47 4.49 -16.59 0.74
C PRO A 47 3.64 -15.66 1.62
N TRP A 48 4.25 -15.06 2.64
CA TRP A 48 3.57 -14.20 3.60
C TRP A 48 3.66 -12.72 3.27
N ALA A 49 4.41 -12.32 2.23
CA ALA A 49 4.56 -10.92 1.85
C ALA A 49 3.70 -10.59 0.64
N CYS A 50 2.92 -9.51 0.71
CA CYS A 50 2.04 -9.09 -0.38
C CYS A 50 1.86 -7.57 -0.43
N PRO A 51 1.48 -7.04 -1.62
CA PRO A 51 1.00 -5.68 -1.75
C PRO A 51 -0.34 -5.52 -1.02
N VAL A 52 -0.44 -4.50 -0.17
CA VAL A 52 -1.66 -4.11 0.53
C VAL A 52 -1.90 -2.63 0.26
N SER A 53 -3.10 -2.30 -0.21
CA SER A 53 -3.50 -0.90 -0.37
C SER A 53 -3.59 -0.21 0.99
N GLY A 54 -3.23 1.07 1.08
CA GLY A 54 -3.18 1.82 2.34
C GLY A 54 -4.47 1.78 3.15
N ASP A 55 -5.63 1.77 2.49
CA ASP A 55 -6.96 1.64 3.11
C ASP A 55 -7.23 0.25 3.72
N LYS A 56 -6.46 -0.77 3.35
CA LYS A 56 -6.63 -2.16 3.81
C LYS A 56 -5.59 -2.60 4.84
N VAL A 57 -4.67 -1.72 5.24
CA VAL A 57 -3.58 -2.03 6.19
C VAL A 57 -4.12 -2.49 7.54
N GLU A 58 -5.15 -1.83 8.06
CA GLU A 58 -5.77 -2.21 9.33
C GLU A 58 -6.47 -3.58 9.24
N LEU A 59 -7.21 -3.80 8.15
CA LEU A 59 -7.88 -5.07 7.90
C LEU A 59 -6.88 -6.22 7.79
N PHE A 60 -5.76 -6.01 7.10
CA PHE A 60 -4.68 -7.00 7.01
C PHE A 60 -4.10 -7.30 8.39
N SER A 61 -3.82 -6.25 9.17
CA SER A 61 -3.25 -6.36 10.52
C SER A 61 -4.16 -7.15 11.45
N ASN A 62 -5.47 -6.86 11.42
CA ASN A 62 -6.47 -7.57 12.21
C ASN A 62 -6.59 -9.03 11.76
N SER A 63 -6.60 -9.30 10.45
CA SER A 63 -6.64 -10.66 9.92
C SER A 63 -5.41 -11.47 10.34
N CYS A 64 -4.21 -10.87 10.36
CA CYS A 64 -2.99 -11.53 10.81
C CYS A 64 -3.01 -11.80 12.33
N ARG A 65 -3.45 -10.83 13.14
CA ARG A 65 -3.55 -11.00 14.59
C ARG A 65 -4.58 -12.06 14.99
N ASN A 66 -5.70 -12.17 14.27
CA ASN A 66 -6.75 -13.15 14.54
C ASN A 66 -6.27 -14.61 14.44
N ILE A 67 -5.23 -14.86 13.64
CA ILE A 67 -4.60 -16.18 13.49
C ILE A 67 -3.31 -16.30 14.32
N ASN A 68 -3.15 -15.48 15.35
CA ASN A 68 -1.96 -15.41 16.22
C ASN A 68 -0.65 -15.09 15.45
N GLY A 69 -0.76 -14.33 14.35
CA GLY A 69 0.37 -13.80 13.62
C GLY A 69 0.69 -12.34 13.99
N TYR A 70 1.85 -11.90 13.54
CA TYR A 70 2.36 -10.54 13.69
C TYR A 70 2.46 -9.87 12.31
N PRO A 71 1.70 -8.80 12.07
CA PRO A 71 1.80 -8.03 10.84
C PRO A 71 3.06 -7.15 10.87
N GLU A 72 3.76 -7.09 9.75
CA GLU A 72 4.95 -6.27 9.55
C GLU A 72 4.81 -5.47 8.24
N VAL A 73 5.24 -4.21 8.26
CA VAL A 73 5.36 -3.39 7.05
C VAL A 73 6.80 -3.46 6.58
N ARG A 74 7.02 -4.06 5.40
CA ARG A 74 8.34 -4.22 4.77
C ARG A 74 8.71 -3.07 3.85
N GLY A 75 7.75 -2.23 3.46
CA GLY A 75 7.98 -1.01 2.69
C GLY A 75 6.68 -0.30 2.32
N SER A 76 6.78 0.95 1.85
CA SER A 76 5.63 1.82 1.54
C SER A 76 5.92 2.79 0.39
N GLY A 77 4.88 3.48 -0.09
CA GLY A 77 5.01 4.47 -1.15
C GLY A 77 5.15 3.87 -2.56
N PHE A 78 4.75 2.61 -2.73
CA PHE A 78 4.84 1.91 -4.00
C PHE A 78 3.62 2.14 -4.87
N THR A 79 3.83 2.16 -6.19
CA THR A 79 2.74 1.85 -7.12
C THR A 79 2.34 0.39 -6.96
N LEU A 80 1.16 0.00 -7.47
CA LEU A 80 0.75 -1.40 -7.45
C LEU A 80 1.79 -2.31 -8.14
N SER A 81 2.29 -1.91 -9.30
CA SER A 81 3.27 -2.67 -10.07
C SER A 81 4.59 -2.84 -9.31
N ASP A 82 5.10 -1.77 -8.70
CA ASP A 82 6.35 -1.83 -7.93
C ASP A 82 6.19 -2.68 -6.68
N ALA A 83 5.04 -2.57 -6.00
CA ALA A 83 4.72 -3.39 -4.84
C ALA A 83 4.66 -4.87 -5.22
N GLN A 84 4.04 -5.20 -6.36
CA GLN A 84 3.97 -6.57 -6.86
C GLN A 84 5.35 -7.13 -7.21
N GLN A 85 6.19 -6.38 -7.93
CA GLN A 85 7.55 -6.80 -8.24
C GLN A 85 8.38 -7.01 -6.96
N THR A 86 8.31 -6.07 -6.01
CA THR A 86 9.09 -6.13 -4.78
C THR A 86 8.59 -7.22 -3.83
N ALA A 87 7.28 -7.49 -3.81
CA ALA A 87 6.69 -8.63 -3.10
C ALA A 87 6.93 -9.97 -3.81
N GLY A 88 7.58 -9.98 -4.99
CA GLY A 88 7.91 -11.17 -5.76
C GLY A 88 6.70 -11.87 -6.37
N CYS A 89 5.64 -11.11 -6.67
CA CYS A 89 4.48 -11.59 -7.42
C CYS A 89 4.94 -11.83 -8.87
N LYS A 90 5.25 -13.08 -9.22
CA LYS A 90 5.53 -13.45 -10.63
C LYS A 90 4.30 -13.11 -11.48
N ALA A 91 4.56 -12.49 -12.64
CA ALA A 91 3.56 -12.28 -13.69
C ALA A 91 3.13 -13.61 -14.32
#